data_AF-A0A8T7IF11-F1
#
_entry.id   AF-A0A8T7IF11-F1
#
_cell.length_a   1.000
_cell.length_b   1.000
_cell.length_c   1.000
_cell.angle_alpha   90.00
_cell.angle_beta   90.00
_cell.angle_gamma   90.00
#
_symmetry.space_group_name_H-M   'P 1'
#
loop_
_entity.id
_entity.type
_entity.pdbx_description
1 polymer ?
#
loop_
_entity_poly.entity_id
_entity_poly.type
_entity_poly.pdbx_seq_one_letter_code
_entity_poly.pdbx_strand_id
1 'polypeptide(L)'
;MQLFDDPQLTSTEQLLLKHPVFQSFDSIEHIKLLMQRQAFLVWTDMVLIKALDNAVMNHDVLWYPSKFTFPAQFINRTMMEFESNESFGGCSQLEWYLEAMREVGAETCEIECLLEYVRDFKNYHVITDELDLTLKQYLHWQLNLVNSGEAHKIAALLILFRLRIQPKIYSELLINTRRRFRNLAPSFYTFLIEQTNELKEDNEVLALATLGTLCNNNQSKVNECIHVARKALEMQYMFWDGIYYQVIEHPSFVQAKVS
;
A
#
# COMPACT_ATOMS: atom_id res chain seq x y z
N MET A 1 -9.33 1.21 20.06
CA MET A 1 -10.18 0.89 18.89
C MET A 1 -11.39 1.82 18.72
N GLN A 2 -12.16 2.13 19.77
CA GLN A 2 -13.45 2.86 19.64
C GLN A 2 -13.44 4.21 18.89
N LEU A 3 -12.33 4.96 18.84
CA LEU A 3 -12.32 6.31 18.26
C LEU A 3 -12.48 6.33 16.72
N PHE A 4 -12.14 5.22 16.05
CA PHE A 4 -12.19 5.10 14.59
C PHE A 4 -12.98 3.86 14.14
N ASP A 5 -13.87 3.37 15.00
CA ASP A 5 -14.78 2.28 14.67
C ASP A 5 -16.03 2.83 13.97
N ASP A 6 -16.25 2.39 12.73
CA ASP A 6 -17.41 2.73 11.91
C ASP A 6 -18.01 1.43 11.35
N PRO A 7 -19.32 1.16 11.55
CA PRO A 7 -19.94 -0.07 11.06
C PRO A 7 -19.88 -0.25 9.53
N GLN A 8 -19.86 0.85 8.77
CA GLN A 8 -19.79 0.82 7.30
C GLN A 8 -18.37 0.47 6.83
N LEU A 9 -17.33 0.82 7.59
CA LEU A 9 -15.98 0.27 7.36
C LEU A 9 -16.01 -1.25 7.45
N THR A 10 -16.57 -1.80 8.52
CA THR A 10 -16.62 -3.26 8.73
C THR A 10 -17.39 -3.98 7.62
N SER A 11 -18.52 -3.44 7.15
CA SER A 11 -19.28 -4.06 6.05
C SER A 11 -18.51 -4.04 4.73
N THR A 12 -17.83 -2.92 4.43
CA THR A 12 -17.06 -2.77 3.18
C THR A 12 -15.80 -3.63 3.21
N GLU A 13 -15.13 -3.73 4.37
CA GLU A 13 -14.04 -4.68 4.60
C GLU A 13 -14.48 -6.12 4.28
N GLN A 14 -15.64 -6.56 4.76
CA GLN A 14 -16.16 -7.91 4.50
C GLN A 14 -16.47 -8.16 3.02
N LEU A 15 -16.96 -7.15 2.29
CA LEU A 15 -17.18 -7.26 0.85
C LEU A 15 -15.86 -7.41 0.10
N LEU A 16 -14.87 -6.60 0.47
CA LEU A 16 -13.53 -6.66 -0.11
C LEU A 16 -12.88 -8.03 0.11
N LEU A 17 -12.96 -8.60 1.32
CA LEU A 17 -12.38 -9.92 1.61
C LEU A 17 -13.09 -11.07 0.89
N LYS A 18 -14.31 -10.87 0.40
CA LYS A 18 -15.06 -11.84 -0.40
C LYS A 18 -14.93 -11.59 -1.91
N HIS A 19 -14.04 -10.70 -2.32
CA HIS A 19 -13.86 -10.36 -3.72
C HIS A 19 -13.46 -11.60 -4.56
N PRO A 20 -14.10 -11.85 -5.73
CA PRO A 20 -13.89 -13.08 -6.51
C PRO A 20 -12.46 -13.24 -7.04
N VAL A 21 -11.71 -12.14 -7.14
CA VAL A 21 -10.31 -12.15 -7.59
C VAL A 21 -9.43 -13.15 -6.84
N PHE A 22 -9.61 -13.28 -5.51
CA PHE A 22 -8.74 -14.13 -4.69
C PHE A 22 -8.81 -15.60 -5.09
N GLN A 23 -9.96 -16.04 -5.61
CA GLN A 23 -10.18 -17.41 -6.08
C GLN A 23 -9.84 -17.62 -7.56
N SER A 24 -9.53 -16.54 -8.27
CA SER A 24 -9.38 -16.53 -9.74
C SER A 24 -7.92 -16.65 -10.20
N PHE A 25 -6.96 -16.55 -9.27
CA PHE A 25 -5.54 -16.76 -9.55
C PHE A 25 -5.24 -18.24 -9.82
N ASP A 26 -5.18 -18.62 -11.10
CA ASP A 26 -4.93 -19.99 -11.53
C ASP A 26 -3.60 -20.21 -12.29
N SER A 27 -2.81 -19.17 -12.52
CA SER A 27 -1.53 -19.27 -13.20
C SER A 27 -0.48 -18.38 -12.55
N ILE A 28 0.79 -18.69 -12.80
CA ILE A 28 1.90 -17.81 -12.38
C ILE A 28 1.81 -16.45 -13.07
N GLU A 29 1.29 -16.39 -14.30
CA GLU A 29 1.09 -15.14 -15.03
C GLU A 29 0.09 -14.22 -14.33
N HIS A 30 -0.96 -14.76 -13.71
CA HIS A 30 -1.87 -13.94 -12.90
C HIS A 30 -1.19 -13.39 -11.63
N ILE A 31 -0.26 -14.14 -11.03
CA ILE A 31 0.55 -13.65 -9.91
C ILE A 31 1.49 -12.53 -10.38
N LYS A 32 2.17 -12.69 -11.53
CA LYS A 32 3.02 -11.64 -12.10
C LYS A 32 2.24 -10.37 -12.39
N LEU A 33 1.03 -10.50 -12.93
CA LEU A 33 0.13 -9.37 -13.17
C LEU A 33 -0.23 -8.66 -11.86
N LEU A 34 -0.62 -9.41 -10.82
CA LEU A 34 -0.87 -8.84 -9.50
C LEU A 34 0.37 -8.07 -9.01
N MET A 35 1.57 -8.64 -9.18
CA MET A 35 2.80 -8.00 -8.73
C MET A 35 3.08 -6.69 -9.46
N GLN A 36 2.90 -6.66 -10.79
CA GLN A 36 3.04 -5.45 -11.61
C GLN A 36 2.16 -4.31 -11.11
N ARG A 37 0.89 -4.60 -10.78
CA ARG A 37 -0.06 -3.59 -10.29
C ARG A 37 0.23 -3.19 -8.84
N GLN A 38 0.56 -4.15 -8.00
CA GLN A 38 0.82 -3.91 -6.58
C GLN A 38 2.15 -3.17 -6.32
N ALA A 39 3.13 -3.25 -7.22
CA ALA A 39 4.37 -2.47 -7.13
C ALA A 39 4.11 -0.95 -7.00
N PHE A 40 3.07 -0.44 -7.67
CA PHE A 40 2.65 0.95 -7.54
C PHE A 40 2.10 1.26 -6.15
N LEU A 41 1.33 0.34 -5.55
CA LEU A 41 0.81 0.52 -4.18
C LEU A 41 1.97 0.54 -3.17
N VAL A 42 2.94 -0.39 -3.31
CA VAL A 42 4.16 -0.43 -2.47
C VAL A 42 4.95 0.88 -2.60
N TRP A 43 5.10 1.43 -3.80
CA TRP A 43 5.70 2.74 -4.00
C TRP A 43 4.91 3.85 -3.30
N THR A 44 3.58 3.87 -3.45
CA THR A 44 2.76 4.93 -2.84
C THR A 44 2.71 4.90 -1.31
N ASP A 45 2.99 3.76 -0.68
CA ASP A 45 3.17 3.70 0.78
C ASP A 45 4.35 4.58 1.22
N MET A 46 5.47 4.52 0.49
CA MET A 46 6.60 5.41 0.75
C MET A 46 6.27 6.88 0.46
N VAL A 47 5.45 7.16 -0.55
CA VAL A 47 4.96 8.52 -0.79
C VAL A 47 4.16 9.04 0.41
N LEU A 48 3.26 8.23 0.98
CA LEU A 48 2.49 8.61 2.18
C LEU A 48 3.40 8.86 3.39
N ILE A 49 4.38 7.99 3.61
CA ILE A 49 5.34 8.12 4.72
C ILE A 49 6.14 9.42 4.56
N LYS A 50 6.66 9.71 3.37
CA LYS A 50 7.38 10.97 3.09
C LYS A 50 6.50 12.20 3.21
N ALA A 51 5.24 12.11 2.79
CA ALA A 51 4.29 13.22 2.95
C ALA A 51 3.97 13.50 4.42
N LEU A 52 3.79 12.45 5.22
CA LEU A 52 3.55 12.58 6.65
C LEU A 52 4.79 13.09 7.39
N ASP A 53 5.99 12.63 7.02
CA ASP A 53 7.28 13.15 7.47
C ASP A 53 7.36 14.66 7.26
N ASN A 54 7.14 15.14 6.03
CA ASN A 54 7.14 16.56 5.68
C ASN A 54 6.12 17.40 6.49
N ALA A 55 4.99 16.80 6.87
CA ALA A 55 3.95 17.51 7.62
C ALA A 55 4.21 17.58 9.14
N VAL A 56 5.06 16.70 9.68
CA VAL A 56 5.24 16.49 11.12
C VAL A 56 6.64 16.84 11.61
N MET A 57 7.65 16.54 10.82
CA MET A 57 9.06 16.69 11.18
C MET A 57 9.57 18.07 10.79
N ASN A 58 10.67 18.47 11.43
CA ASN A 58 11.40 19.67 11.06
C ASN A 58 12.60 19.30 10.20
N HIS A 59 12.66 19.82 8.98
CA HIS A 59 13.74 19.60 8.02
C HIS A 59 14.69 20.80 7.89
N ASP A 60 14.55 21.82 8.73
CA ASP A 60 15.47 22.95 8.79
C ASP A 60 16.87 22.52 9.26
N VAL A 61 17.91 23.15 8.68
CA VAL A 61 19.31 22.90 9.07
C VAL A 61 19.56 23.26 10.54
N LEU A 62 18.92 24.32 11.04
CA LEU A 62 18.96 24.68 12.46
C LEU A 62 17.89 23.90 13.21
N TRP A 63 18.21 22.63 13.47
CA TRP A 63 17.27 21.66 14.01
C TRP A 63 16.75 22.02 15.40
N TYR A 64 15.47 21.78 15.61
CA TYR A 64 14.78 21.80 16.90
C TYR A 64 13.76 20.65 16.94
N PRO A 65 13.40 20.12 18.13
CA PRO A 65 12.55 18.94 18.25
C PRO A 65 11.13 19.16 17.71
N SER A 66 10.53 18.11 17.15
CA SER A 66 9.12 18.16 16.70
C SER A 66 8.18 18.41 17.88
N LYS A 67 7.09 19.12 17.60
CA LYS A 67 6.01 19.38 18.56
C LYS A 67 5.10 18.15 18.77
N PHE A 68 5.24 17.13 17.91
CA PHE A 68 4.38 15.96 17.87
C PHE A 68 5.16 14.70 18.25
N THR A 69 5.24 14.37 19.55
CA THR A 69 6.05 13.25 20.06
C THR A 69 5.66 11.90 19.43
N PHE A 70 4.38 11.51 19.50
CA PHE A 70 3.95 10.21 18.94
C PHE A 70 4.06 10.16 17.41
N PRO A 71 3.57 11.15 16.64
CA PRO A 71 3.78 11.17 15.20
C PRO A 71 5.25 11.10 14.78
N ALA A 72 6.15 11.86 15.42
CA ALA A 72 7.58 11.81 15.11
C ALA A 72 8.19 10.42 15.38
N GLN A 73 7.83 9.80 16.51
CA GLN A 73 8.28 8.45 16.83
C GLN A 73 7.76 7.40 15.84
N PHE A 74 6.48 7.49 15.46
CA PHE A 74 5.86 6.60 14.49
C PHE A 74 6.57 6.68 13.13
N ILE A 75 6.74 7.90 12.60
CA ILE A 75 7.40 8.14 11.30
C ILE A 75 8.81 7.56 11.30
N ASN A 76 9.61 7.80 12.35
CA ASN A 76 10.98 7.29 12.41
C ASN A 76 11.03 5.75 12.37
N ARG A 77 10.11 5.07 13.08
CA ARG A 77 10.04 3.60 13.06
C ARG A 77 9.59 3.08 11.71
N THR A 78 8.53 3.65 11.16
CA THR A 78 8.01 3.26 9.85
C THR A 78 9.04 3.53 8.74
N MET A 79 9.81 4.62 8.79
CA MET A 79 10.86 4.87 7.82
C MET A 79 11.94 3.78 7.83
N MET A 80 12.35 3.30 9.01
CA MET A 80 13.30 2.19 9.12
C MET A 80 12.75 0.88 8.53
N GLU A 81 11.46 0.61 8.75
CA GLU A 81 10.80 -0.59 8.25
C GLU A 81 10.60 -0.58 6.72
N PHE A 82 10.50 0.61 6.12
CA PHE A 82 10.16 0.79 4.72
C PHE A 82 11.32 1.15 3.80
N GLU A 83 12.22 2.02 4.23
CA GLU A 83 13.31 2.55 3.40
C GLU A 83 14.60 1.75 3.57
N SER A 84 14.83 1.18 4.76
CA SER A 84 16.13 0.60 5.13
C SER A 84 16.00 -0.58 6.08
N ASN A 85 15.24 -1.60 5.67
CA ASN A 85 14.91 -2.71 6.56
C ASN A 85 16.06 -3.72 6.65
N GLU A 86 16.70 -3.80 7.81
CA GLU A 86 17.85 -4.71 8.04
C GLU A 86 17.51 -6.19 7.80
N SER A 87 16.26 -6.60 8.04
CA SER A 87 15.82 -7.99 7.83
C SER A 87 15.85 -8.38 6.35
N PHE A 88 15.83 -7.39 5.45
CA PHE A 88 15.89 -7.55 4.00
C PHE A 88 17.21 -7.01 3.44
N GLY A 89 18.28 -7.03 4.22
CA GLY A 89 19.61 -6.59 3.77
C GLY A 89 19.78 -5.08 3.69
N GLY A 90 18.90 -4.31 4.36
CA GLY A 90 18.96 -2.86 4.42
C GLY A 90 18.36 -2.15 3.20
N CYS A 91 17.69 -2.88 2.30
CA CYS A 91 16.97 -2.29 1.18
C CYS A 91 15.58 -1.79 1.58
N SER A 92 15.01 -0.96 0.72
CA SER A 92 13.61 -0.52 0.85
C SER A 92 12.65 -1.65 0.50
N GLN A 93 11.42 -1.57 0.99
CA GLN A 93 10.36 -2.53 0.65
C GLN A 93 10.07 -2.56 -0.85
N LEU A 94 10.19 -1.43 -1.54
CA LEU A 94 10.01 -1.38 -2.99
C LEU A 94 11.14 -2.13 -3.71
N GLU A 95 12.40 -1.90 -3.33
CA GLU A 95 13.54 -2.64 -3.90
C GLU A 95 13.40 -4.14 -3.67
N TRP A 96 13.03 -4.56 -2.45
CA TRP A 96 12.77 -5.95 -2.14
C TRP A 96 11.63 -6.53 -3.00
N TYR A 97 10.56 -5.76 -3.20
CA TYR A 97 9.43 -6.18 -4.02
C TYR A 97 9.82 -6.32 -5.50
N LEU A 98 10.61 -5.40 -6.05
CA LEU A 98 11.11 -5.48 -7.42
C LEU A 98 12.05 -6.69 -7.62
N GLU A 99 12.88 -7.03 -6.64
CA GLU A 99 13.66 -8.26 -6.69
C GLU A 99 12.76 -9.51 -6.71
N ALA A 100 11.70 -9.53 -5.89
CA ALA A 100 10.71 -10.61 -5.93
C ALA A 100 10.00 -10.70 -7.30
N MET A 101 9.73 -9.57 -7.96
CA MET A 101 9.19 -9.55 -9.33
C MET A 101 10.17 -10.16 -10.33
N ARG A 102 11.44 -9.77 -10.26
CA ARG A 102 12.49 -10.28 -11.14
C ARG A 102 12.72 -11.79 -10.96
N GLU A 103 12.63 -12.30 -9.73
CA GLU A 103 12.73 -13.74 -9.41
C GLU A 103 11.78 -14.60 -10.25
N VAL A 104 10.56 -14.11 -10.50
CA VAL A 104 9.54 -14.83 -11.27
C VAL A 104 9.45 -14.37 -12.73
N GLY A 105 10.26 -13.40 -13.14
CA GLY A 105 10.18 -12.79 -14.46
C GLY A 105 8.91 -11.97 -14.69
N ALA A 106 8.38 -11.33 -13.64
CA ALA A 106 7.38 -10.28 -13.79
C ALA A 106 8.05 -8.99 -14.31
N GLU A 107 7.41 -8.34 -15.27
CA GLU A 107 7.90 -7.08 -15.84
C GLU A 107 7.89 -5.94 -14.82
N THR A 108 8.99 -5.20 -14.73
CA THR A 108 9.17 -4.05 -13.79
C THR A 108 9.22 -2.71 -14.50
N CYS A 109 9.19 -2.68 -15.84
CA CYS A 109 9.51 -1.48 -16.61
C CYS A 109 8.55 -0.32 -16.32
N GLU A 110 7.25 -0.58 -16.13
CA GLU A 110 6.26 0.48 -15.89
C GLU A 110 6.55 1.25 -14.59
N ILE A 111 6.82 0.52 -13.51
CA ILE A 111 7.14 1.14 -12.20
C ILE A 111 8.54 1.75 -12.20
N GLU A 112 9.52 1.14 -12.87
CA GLU A 112 10.87 1.70 -13.00
C GLU A 112 10.86 3.01 -13.81
N CYS A 113 10.13 3.05 -14.92
CA CYS A 113 9.90 4.28 -15.69
C CYS A 113 9.23 5.35 -14.83
N LEU A 114 8.24 4.98 -14.00
CA LEU A 114 7.62 5.90 -13.04
C LEU A 114 8.66 6.51 -12.10
N LEU A 115 9.51 5.68 -11.51
CA LEU A 115 10.53 6.13 -10.57
C LEU A 115 11.56 7.07 -11.24
N GLU A 116 12.00 6.76 -12.45
CA GLU A 116 12.90 7.62 -13.23
C GLU A 116 12.26 8.99 -13.52
N TYR A 117 11.01 8.99 -13.95
CA TYR A 117 10.30 10.23 -14.23
C TYR A 117 10.04 11.06 -12.98
N VAL A 118 9.67 10.43 -11.86
CA VAL A 118 9.52 11.11 -10.56
C VAL A 118 10.86 11.68 -10.12
N ARG A 119 11.97 10.96 -10.32
CA ARG A 119 13.32 11.45 -10.00
C ARG A 119 13.65 12.71 -10.79
N ASP A 120 13.42 12.69 -12.10
CA ASP A 120 13.88 13.71 -13.05
C ASP A 120 12.96 14.94 -13.09
N PHE A 121 11.64 14.74 -13.01
CA PHE A 121 10.64 15.79 -13.20
C PHE A 121 9.87 16.17 -11.93
N LYS A 122 10.05 15.43 -10.82
CA LYS A 122 9.30 15.64 -9.57
C LYS A 122 7.78 15.65 -9.78
N ASN A 123 7.31 14.85 -10.74
CA ASN A 123 5.93 14.74 -11.18
C ASN A 123 5.65 13.26 -11.54
N TYR A 124 4.39 12.88 -11.68
CA TYR A 124 3.94 11.54 -12.02
C TYR A 124 2.89 11.51 -13.17
N HIS A 125 2.36 12.67 -13.59
CA HIS A 125 1.17 12.75 -14.46
C HIS A 125 1.30 12.01 -15.79
N VAL A 126 2.46 12.10 -16.44
CA VAL A 126 2.67 11.56 -17.80
C VAL A 126 2.64 10.02 -17.83
N ILE A 127 3.04 9.34 -16.75
CA ILE A 127 3.15 7.88 -16.74
C ILE A 127 1.83 7.20 -16.38
N THR A 128 0.91 7.93 -15.75
CA THR A 128 -0.39 7.38 -15.39
C THR A 128 -1.34 7.17 -16.56
N ASP A 129 -1.02 7.65 -17.77
CA ASP A 129 -1.87 7.52 -18.94
C ASP A 129 -1.86 6.11 -19.56
N GLU A 130 -0.79 5.34 -19.36
CA GLU A 130 -0.66 3.98 -19.90
C GLU A 130 -1.15 2.89 -18.92
N LEU A 131 -1.34 3.25 -17.65
CA LEU A 131 -1.86 2.34 -16.62
C LEU A 131 -3.34 2.06 -16.82
N ASP A 132 -3.80 0.90 -16.33
CA ASP A 132 -5.23 0.60 -16.31
C ASP A 132 -6.02 1.64 -15.51
N LEU A 133 -7.27 1.85 -15.91
CA LEU A 133 -8.11 2.92 -15.37
C LEU A 133 -8.25 2.84 -13.84
N THR A 134 -8.33 1.63 -13.28
CA THR A 134 -8.56 1.44 -11.85
C THR A 134 -7.33 1.82 -11.04
N LEU A 135 -6.14 1.41 -11.49
CA LEU A 135 -4.87 1.79 -10.89
C LEU A 135 -4.63 3.29 -11.03
N LYS A 136 -4.90 3.88 -12.20
CA LYS A 136 -4.81 5.33 -12.41
C LYS A 136 -5.68 6.10 -11.42
N GLN A 137 -6.94 5.69 -11.26
CA GLN A 137 -7.86 6.33 -10.31
C GLN A 137 -7.37 6.19 -8.87
N TYR A 138 -6.85 5.02 -8.49
CA TYR A 138 -6.24 4.79 -7.18
C TYR A 138 -5.08 5.76 -6.91
N LEU A 139 -4.11 5.81 -7.81
CA LEU A 139 -2.94 6.69 -7.69
C LEU A 139 -3.32 8.16 -7.65
N HIS A 140 -4.22 8.59 -8.54
CA HIS A 140 -4.66 9.98 -8.59
C HIS A 140 -5.37 10.39 -7.29
N TRP A 141 -6.24 9.53 -6.75
CA TRP A 141 -6.91 9.80 -5.49
C TRP A 141 -5.92 9.92 -4.32
N GLN A 142 -5.00 8.96 -4.19
CA GLN A 142 -4.02 8.95 -3.11
C GLN A 142 -3.05 10.13 -3.19
N LEU A 143 -2.61 10.51 -4.39
CA LEU A 143 -1.71 11.64 -4.59
C LEU A 143 -2.41 12.98 -4.39
N ASN A 144 -3.71 13.10 -4.73
CA ASN A 144 -4.50 14.26 -4.34
C ASN A 144 -4.65 14.40 -2.83
N LEU A 145 -4.80 13.27 -2.11
CA LEU A 145 -4.81 13.26 -0.65
C LEU A 145 -3.47 13.74 -0.07
N VAL A 146 -2.35 13.26 -0.62
CA VAL A 146 -1.00 13.71 -0.25
C VAL A 146 -0.84 15.20 -0.50
N ASN A 147 -1.26 15.69 -1.66
CA ASN A 147 -1.15 17.09 -2.06
C ASN A 147 -2.02 18.05 -1.22
N SER A 148 -3.04 17.55 -0.51
CA SER A 148 -3.81 18.40 0.41
C SER A 148 -2.99 18.85 1.63
N GLY A 149 -1.92 18.13 1.96
CA GLY A 149 -1.04 18.43 3.10
C GLY A 149 -1.69 18.19 4.47
N GLU A 150 -2.88 17.59 4.51
CA GLU A 150 -3.63 17.38 5.74
C GLU A 150 -3.12 16.14 6.48
N ALA A 151 -2.19 16.36 7.41
CA ALA A 151 -1.47 15.30 8.13
C ALA A 151 -2.38 14.23 8.74
N HIS A 152 -3.53 14.60 9.33
CA HIS A 152 -4.46 13.63 9.93
C HIS A 152 -5.12 12.73 8.87
N LYS A 153 -5.39 13.25 7.67
CA LYS A 153 -5.94 12.46 6.56
C LYS A 153 -4.90 11.52 5.95
N ILE A 154 -3.67 12.01 5.75
CA ILE A 154 -2.55 11.20 5.25
C ILE A 154 -2.25 10.07 6.24
N ALA A 155 -2.16 10.39 7.54
CA ALA A 155 -1.96 9.42 8.59
C ALA A 155 -3.12 8.43 8.70
N ALA A 156 -4.38 8.88 8.50
CA ALA A 156 -5.53 7.98 8.51
C ALA A 156 -5.44 6.91 7.42
N LEU A 157 -5.06 7.30 6.19
CA LEU A 157 -4.85 6.35 5.11
C LEU A 157 -3.74 5.36 5.47
N LEU A 158 -2.57 5.85 5.84
CA LEU A 158 -1.42 5.00 6.16
C LEU A 158 -1.74 4.04 7.33
N ILE A 159 -2.29 4.54 8.43
CA ILE A 159 -2.47 3.76 9.67
C ILE A 159 -3.70 2.85 9.60
N LEU A 160 -4.87 3.38 9.25
CA LEU A 160 -6.10 2.59 9.31
C LEU A 160 -6.12 1.51 8.22
N PHE A 161 -5.56 1.79 7.04
CA PHE A 161 -5.40 0.77 6.00
C PHE A 161 -4.52 -0.37 6.47
N ARG A 162 -3.36 -0.07 7.07
CA ARG A 162 -2.39 -1.07 7.53
C ARG A 162 -2.87 -1.84 8.76
N LEU A 163 -3.65 -1.23 9.64
CA LEU A 163 -4.21 -1.93 10.80
C LEU A 163 -5.41 -2.81 10.43
N ARG A 164 -6.32 -2.31 9.59
CA ARG A 164 -7.64 -2.94 9.42
C ARG A 164 -7.76 -3.78 8.15
N ILE A 165 -7.04 -3.42 7.10
CA ILE A 165 -7.35 -3.84 5.73
C ILE A 165 -6.23 -4.69 5.15
N GLN A 166 -5.02 -4.14 5.04
CA GLN A 166 -3.89 -4.78 4.36
C GLN A 166 -3.56 -6.18 4.90
N PRO A 167 -3.46 -6.43 6.23
CA PRO A 167 -3.14 -7.76 6.75
C PRO A 167 -4.20 -8.80 6.38
N LYS A 168 -5.48 -8.39 6.34
CA LYS A 168 -6.59 -9.28 5.99
C LYS A 168 -6.58 -9.60 4.49
N ILE A 169 -6.35 -8.61 3.63
CA ILE A 169 -6.21 -8.81 2.18
C ILE A 169 -5.08 -9.78 1.88
N TYR A 170 -3.89 -9.56 2.46
CA TYR A 170 -2.76 -10.45 2.25
C TYR A 170 -2.99 -11.84 2.83
N SER A 171 -3.70 -11.94 3.96
CA SER A 171 -4.13 -13.24 4.50
C SER A 171 -5.03 -13.99 3.53
N GLU A 172 -6.04 -13.33 2.94
CA GLU A 172 -6.91 -13.94 1.93
C GLU A 172 -6.13 -14.36 0.68
N LEU A 173 -5.24 -13.51 0.18
CA LEU A 173 -4.37 -13.85 -0.94
C LEU A 173 -3.51 -15.07 -0.62
N LEU A 174 -2.90 -15.13 0.56
CA LEU A 174 -2.10 -16.27 1.02
C LEU A 174 -2.94 -17.55 1.10
N ILE A 175 -4.14 -17.50 1.69
CA ILE A 175 -5.04 -18.66 1.83
C ILE A 175 -5.35 -19.27 0.46
N ASN A 176 -5.68 -18.43 -0.51
CA ASN A 176 -6.16 -18.90 -1.82
C ASN A 176 -5.02 -19.30 -2.78
N THR A 177 -3.83 -18.72 -2.65
CA THR A 177 -2.78 -18.84 -3.68
C THR A 177 -1.51 -19.56 -3.20
N ARG A 178 -1.18 -19.52 -1.90
CA ARG A 178 0.12 -19.97 -1.36
C ARG A 178 0.43 -21.42 -1.67
N ARG A 179 -0.55 -22.32 -1.53
CA ARG A 179 -0.32 -23.77 -1.79
C ARG A 179 0.14 -24.03 -3.23
N ARG A 180 -0.32 -23.22 -4.18
CA ARG A 180 -0.07 -23.43 -5.61
C ARG A 180 1.21 -22.74 -6.07
N PHE A 181 1.48 -21.51 -5.60
CA PHE A 181 2.54 -20.68 -6.19
C PHE A 181 3.70 -20.36 -5.26
N ARG A 182 3.67 -20.72 -3.97
CA ARG A 182 4.78 -20.40 -3.04
C ARG A 182 6.14 -20.91 -3.51
N ASN A 183 6.19 -22.11 -4.08
CA ASN A 183 7.45 -22.66 -4.59
C ASN A 183 7.89 -22.03 -5.91
N LEU A 184 6.96 -21.37 -6.63
CA LEU A 184 7.24 -20.68 -7.89
C LEU A 184 7.63 -19.21 -7.67
N ALA A 185 7.19 -18.60 -6.56
CA ALA A 185 7.42 -17.20 -6.22
C ALA A 185 7.83 -17.01 -4.74
N PRO A 186 8.86 -17.72 -4.23
CA PRO A 186 9.17 -17.76 -2.80
C PRO A 186 9.41 -16.38 -2.16
N SER A 187 10.07 -15.45 -2.86
CA SER A 187 10.33 -14.11 -2.34
C SER A 187 9.03 -13.30 -2.19
N PHE A 188 8.13 -13.36 -3.18
CA PHE A 188 6.84 -12.68 -3.10
C PHE A 188 5.97 -13.20 -1.95
N TYR A 189 5.92 -14.51 -1.74
CA TYR A 189 5.15 -15.06 -0.63
C TYR A 189 5.77 -14.75 0.74
N THR A 190 7.09 -14.59 0.81
CA THR A 190 7.75 -14.08 2.02
C THR A 190 7.36 -12.64 2.27
N PHE A 191 7.39 -11.79 1.22
CA PHE A 191 6.90 -10.41 1.28
C PHE A 191 5.48 -10.31 1.86
N LEU A 192 4.53 -11.08 1.31
CA LEU A 192 3.15 -11.07 1.80
C LEU A 192 3.04 -11.47 3.28
N ILE A 193 3.81 -12.48 3.72
CA ILE A 193 3.79 -12.94 5.12
C ILE A 193 4.31 -11.86 6.07
N GLU A 194 5.41 -11.20 5.72
CA GLU A 194 5.96 -10.12 6.54
C GLU A 194 4.96 -8.97 6.69
N GLN A 195 4.30 -8.60 5.59
CA GLN A 195 3.28 -7.57 5.58
C GLN A 195 2.01 -7.93 6.37
N THR A 196 1.70 -9.21 6.59
CA THR A 196 0.59 -9.60 7.48
C THR A 196 0.89 -9.37 8.97
N ASN A 197 2.17 -9.25 9.34
CA ASN A 197 2.62 -9.14 10.73
C ASN A 197 3.26 -7.78 11.06
N GLU A 198 3.14 -6.81 10.15
CA GLU A 198 3.93 -5.58 10.14
C GLU A 198 3.61 -4.64 11.31
N LEU A 199 2.34 -4.57 11.74
CA LEU A 199 1.93 -3.81 12.91
C LEU A 199 1.68 -4.74 14.10
N LYS A 200 2.76 -5.08 14.81
CA LYS A 200 2.71 -5.75 16.12
C LYS A 200 2.01 -4.85 17.16
N GLU A 201 1.54 -5.43 18.27
CA GLU A 201 0.75 -4.73 19.30
C GLU A 201 1.32 -3.37 19.74
N ASP A 202 2.63 -3.30 20.00
CA ASP A 202 3.29 -2.04 20.41
C ASP A 202 3.28 -0.96 19.32
N ASN A 203 3.37 -1.36 18.05
CA ASN A 203 3.31 -0.45 16.90
C ASN A 203 1.87 0.01 16.64
N GLU A 204 0.86 -0.81 16.93
CA GLU A 204 -0.56 -0.42 16.84
C GLU A 204 -0.91 0.70 17.83
N VAL A 205 -0.49 0.57 19.10
CA VAL A 205 -0.75 1.60 20.12
C VAL A 205 -0.13 2.94 19.70
N LEU A 206 1.11 2.91 19.21
CA LEU A 206 1.80 4.10 18.71
C LEU A 206 1.11 4.71 17.48
N ALA A 207 0.63 3.88 16.56
CA ALA A 207 -0.09 4.34 15.38
C ALA A 207 -1.42 5.02 15.75
N LEU A 208 -2.22 4.43 16.63
CA LEU A 208 -3.46 5.04 17.10
C LEU A 208 -3.21 6.33 17.91
N ALA A 209 -2.16 6.38 18.74
CA ALA A 209 -1.75 7.58 19.46
C ALA A 209 -1.31 8.69 18.49
N THR A 210 -0.61 8.34 17.41
CA THR A 210 -0.23 9.25 16.32
C THR A 210 -1.46 9.87 15.69
N LEU A 211 -2.44 9.05 15.28
CA LEU A 211 -3.66 9.55 14.64
C LEU A 211 -4.48 10.42 15.60
N GLY A 212 -4.62 10.01 16.86
CA GLY A 212 -5.27 10.81 17.90
C GLY A 212 -4.60 12.17 18.14
N THR A 213 -3.26 12.21 18.14
CA THR A 213 -2.47 13.44 18.28
C THR A 213 -2.73 14.40 17.12
N LEU A 214 -2.76 13.90 15.88
CA LEU A 214 -2.99 14.72 14.68
C LEU A 214 -4.44 15.23 14.58
N CYS A 215 -5.39 14.46 15.11
CA CYS A 215 -6.78 14.89 15.27
C CYS A 215 -6.95 15.95 16.38
N ASN A 216 -6.10 15.95 17.41
CA ASN A 216 -6.09 16.94 18.50
C ASN A 216 -7.48 17.19 19.14
N ASN A 217 -8.18 16.11 19.50
CA ASN A 217 -9.55 16.14 20.06
C ASN A 217 -10.59 16.86 19.18
N ASN A 218 -10.32 17.07 17.89
CA ASN A 218 -11.26 17.67 16.95
C ASN A 218 -12.11 16.59 16.26
N GLN A 219 -13.41 16.60 16.53
CA GLN A 219 -14.34 15.62 15.97
C GLN A 219 -14.47 15.71 14.43
N SER A 220 -14.32 16.89 13.83
CA SER A 220 -14.31 17.03 12.36
C SER A 220 -13.16 16.25 11.76
N LYS A 221 -11.95 16.38 12.33
CA LYS A 221 -10.77 15.65 11.88
C LYS A 221 -10.94 14.14 12.04
N VAL A 222 -11.55 13.69 13.14
CA VAL A 222 -11.87 12.26 13.34
C VAL A 222 -12.81 11.76 12.24
N ASN A 223 -13.88 12.52 11.93
CA ASN A 223 -14.81 12.16 10.86
C ASN A 223 -14.14 12.14 9.49
N GLU A 224 -13.23 13.06 9.22
CA GLU A 224 -12.41 13.08 8.00
C GLU A 224 -11.50 11.85 7.90
N CYS A 225 -10.87 11.42 9.00
CA CYS A 225 -10.08 10.18 9.03
C CYS A 225 -10.94 8.95 8.68
N ILE A 226 -12.15 8.86 9.24
CA ILE A 226 -13.10 7.78 8.93
C ILE A 226 -13.51 7.84 7.46
N HIS A 227 -13.77 9.03 6.93
CA HIS A 227 -14.11 9.21 5.51
C HIS A 227 -12.97 8.73 4.60
N VAL A 228 -11.73 9.08 4.91
CA VAL A 228 -10.55 8.61 4.16
C VAL A 228 -10.44 7.09 4.21
N ALA A 229 -10.60 6.47 5.37
CA ALA A 229 -10.54 5.02 5.51
C ALA A 229 -11.64 4.31 4.69
N ARG A 230 -12.86 4.88 4.66
CA ARG A 230 -13.94 4.36 3.83
C ARG A 230 -13.61 4.45 2.36
N LYS A 231 -13.09 5.61 1.93
CA LYS A 231 -12.70 5.81 0.55
C LYS A 231 -11.57 4.87 0.15
N ALA A 232 -10.61 4.61 1.04
CA ALA A 232 -9.55 3.64 0.81
C ALA A 232 -10.09 2.25 0.48
N LEU A 233 -11.11 1.78 1.21
CA LEU A 233 -11.76 0.49 0.93
C LEU A 233 -12.43 0.46 -0.44
N GLU A 234 -13.14 1.52 -0.82
CA GLU A 234 -13.75 1.64 -2.16
C GLU A 234 -12.67 1.58 -3.26
N MET A 235 -11.59 2.35 -3.09
CA MET A 235 -10.50 2.40 -4.06
C MET A 235 -9.77 1.05 -4.16
N GLN A 236 -9.63 0.34 -3.03
CA GLN A 236 -9.07 -1.01 -3.00
C GLN A 236 -9.97 -2.01 -3.72
N TYR A 237 -11.28 -1.96 -3.47
CA TYR A 237 -12.23 -2.80 -4.22
C TYR A 237 -12.10 -2.58 -5.72
N MET A 238 -12.05 -1.32 -6.16
CA MET A 238 -11.86 -0.98 -7.58
C MET A 238 -10.51 -1.48 -8.14
N PHE A 239 -9.43 -1.38 -7.37
CA PHE A 239 -8.12 -1.93 -7.75
C PHE A 239 -8.21 -3.45 -7.99
N TRP A 240 -8.89 -4.17 -7.09
CA TRP A 240 -9.09 -5.61 -7.23
C TRP A 240 -10.06 -5.98 -8.37
N ASP A 241 -11.07 -5.15 -8.66
CA ASP A 241 -11.91 -5.28 -9.86
C ASP A 241 -11.07 -5.20 -11.14
N GLY A 242 -10.14 -4.25 -11.22
CA GLY A 242 -9.25 -4.09 -12.36
C GLY A 242 -8.37 -5.31 -12.60
N ILE A 243 -7.76 -5.86 -11.54
CA ILE A 243 -7.00 -7.11 -11.61
C ILE A 243 -7.90 -8.27 -12.02
N TYR A 244 -9.09 -8.38 -11.41
CA TYR A 244 -10.03 -9.46 -11.70
C TYR A 244 -10.43 -9.47 -13.17
N TYR A 245 -10.78 -8.31 -13.72
CA TYR A 245 -11.12 -8.14 -15.12
C TYR A 245 -9.99 -8.63 -16.05
N GLN A 246 -8.75 -8.22 -15.78
CA GLN A 246 -7.59 -8.65 -16.57
C GLN A 246 -7.33 -10.16 -16.45
N VAL A 247 -7.54 -10.73 -15.27
CA VAL A 247 -7.40 -12.18 -15.01
C VAL A 247 -8.46 -13.00 -15.76
N ILE A 248 -9.72 -12.54 -15.81
CA ILE A 248 -10.81 -13.30 -16.44
C ILE A 248 -10.94 -13.08 -17.96
N GLU A 249 -10.58 -11.90 -18.47
CA GLU A 249 -10.69 -11.59 -19.91
C GLU A 249 -9.49 -12.06 -20.73
N HIS A 250 -8.32 -12.22 -20.10
CA HIS A 250 -7.11 -12.66 -20.78
C HIS A 250 -6.55 -14.00 -20.27
N PRO A 251 -7.34 -15.10 -20.29
CA PRO A 251 -6.81 -16.44 -19.98
C PRO A 251 -5.73 -16.90 -21.00
N SER A 252 -5.56 -16.16 -22.11
CA SER A 252 -4.71 -16.49 -23.27
C SER A 252 -3.23 -16.11 -23.14
N PHE A 253 -2.80 -15.34 -22.11
CA PHE A 253 -1.36 -15.17 -21.83
C PHE A 253 -0.65 -16.52 -21.52
N VAL A 254 -1.44 -17.57 -21.28
CA VAL A 254 -1.01 -18.95 -20.96
C VAL A 254 -0.52 -19.76 -22.18
N GLN A 255 -0.80 -19.36 -23.43
CA GLN A 255 -0.45 -20.20 -24.61
C GLN A 255 0.66 -19.66 -25.53
N ALA A 256 1.14 -18.42 -25.34
CA ALA A 256 2.00 -17.76 -26.34
C ALA A 256 3.53 -17.83 -26.09
N LYS A 257 4.03 -18.73 -25.22
CA LYS A 257 5.48 -18.96 -25.03
C LYS A 257 5.88 -20.45 -25.03
N VAL A 258 5.24 -21.24 -25.89
CA VAL A 258 5.77 -22.55 -26.31
C VAL A 258 5.65 -22.66 -27.83
N SER A 259 6.56 -22.00 -28.53
CA SER A 259 6.87 -22.22 -29.94
C SER A 259 8.29 -21.76 -30.22
#